data_AF-A0A8A7QZ88-F1
#
_entry.id   AF-A0A8A7QZ88-F1
#
_cell.length_a   1.000
_cell.length_b   1.000
_cell.length_c   1.000
_cell.angle_alpha   90.00
_cell.angle_beta   90.00
_cell.angle_gamma   90.00
#
_symmetry.space_group_name_H-M   'P 1'
#
loop_
_entity.id
_entity.type
_entity.pdbx_description
1 polymer ?
#
loop_
_entity_poly.entity_id
_entity_poly.type
_entity_poly.pdbx_seq_one_letter_code
_entity_poly.pdbx_strand_id
1 'polypeptide(L)'
;MISLSPPTICNSAGEGRAQVIEFRAARAEVAQAAAELRRAVPDTGAEIIHLEAERQRREQAQREARERAEREKAQQERQRLERMSSRELAQEIARLRPPRVIDLVERDRAVLQAEAERQALQNQHTEAGSAAARARDQAQAWREAHKVQAWFHDKGIGHAPKLRELEQQREEHRAEWQRLGQRIEEASLRVQHVRQQAHQRITAEQEPTLAKLAELEALQKEKARQEREAEAKRLQQQRIEREREEESMAALEHRLAELRAAQEADATQPEPSDDDPRWAAFERTFMHAAQFEHYLSLTVLAAPLAGLKARFAAYMDTAAEQGMTPEMFAQACAKGMAEQERRAMQEQAARDADPKQPQEDSPVSTPTP
;
A
#
# COMPACT_ATOMS: atom_id res chain seq x y z
N MET A 1 -45.15 -49.03 84.30
CA MET A 1 -44.12 -48.11 84.82
C MET A 1 -43.89 -47.04 83.77
N ILE A 2 -44.38 -45.83 83.97
CA ILE A 2 -44.17 -44.70 83.06
C ILE A 2 -43.37 -43.68 83.84
N SER A 3 -42.13 -43.44 83.41
CA SER A 3 -41.23 -42.41 83.93
C SER A 3 -41.65 -41.07 83.35
N LEU A 4 -42.05 -40.13 84.21
CA LEU A 4 -42.28 -38.74 83.86
C LEU A 4 -41.20 -37.90 84.55
N SER A 5 -40.28 -37.35 83.75
CA SER A 5 -39.25 -36.41 84.17
C SER A 5 -39.86 -35.08 84.64
N PRO A 6 -39.31 -34.43 85.69
CA PRO A 6 -39.68 -33.06 86.04
C PRO A 6 -39.01 -32.04 85.09
N PRO A 7 -39.64 -30.88 84.85
CA PRO A 7 -39.12 -29.87 83.94
C PRO A 7 -37.99 -29.06 84.56
N THR A 8 -36.93 -28.85 83.79
CA THR A 8 -35.82 -27.93 84.08
C THR A 8 -36.35 -26.50 84.14
N ILE A 9 -36.31 -25.89 85.33
CA ILE A 9 -36.58 -24.46 85.51
C ILE A 9 -35.38 -23.67 84.97
N CYS A 10 -35.70 -22.69 84.13
CA CYS A 10 -34.83 -21.87 83.29
C CYS A 10 -33.63 -21.21 84.01
N ASN A 11 -32.46 -21.30 83.38
CA ASN A 11 -31.21 -20.67 83.80
C ASN A 11 -30.93 -19.34 83.07
N SER A 12 -31.98 -18.53 82.83
CA SER A 12 -31.91 -17.31 81.99
C SER A 12 -31.18 -16.13 82.65
N ALA A 13 -30.96 -16.18 83.97
CA ALA A 13 -30.19 -15.15 84.69
C ALA A 13 -28.67 -15.34 84.55
N GLY A 14 -28.20 -16.56 84.25
CA GLY A 14 -26.78 -16.88 84.03
C GLY A 14 -26.30 -16.56 82.62
N GLU A 15 -27.13 -16.83 81.60
CA GLU A 15 -26.81 -16.59 80.19
C GLU A 15 -26.66 -15.09 79.87
N GLY A 16 -27.53 -14.24 80.39
CA GLY A 16 -27.41 -12.78 80.22
C GLY A 16 -26.16 -12.20 80.88
N ARG A 17 -25.69 -12.79 81.99
CA ARG A 17 -24.44 -12.38 82.65
C ARG A 17 -23.22 -12.84 81.85
N ALA A 18 -23.24 -14.04 81.29
CA ALA A 18 -22.18 -14.56 80.42
C ALA A 18 -22.02 -13.68 79.16
N GLN A 19 -23.11 -13.35 78.48
CA GLN A 19 -23.08 -12.46 77.30
C GLN A 19 -22.56 -11.06 77.63
N VAL A 20 -22.90 -10.51 78.81
CA VAL A 20 -22.35 -9.22 79.26
C VAL A 20 -20.85 -9.32 79.56
N ILE A 21 -20.37 -10.45 80.07
CA ILE A 21 -18.93 -10.68 80.31
C ILE A 21 -18.19 -10.81 78.98
N GLU A 22 -18.71 -11.57 78.02
CA GLU A 22 -18.14 -11.70 76.67
C GLU A 22 -18.10 -10.37 75.93
N PHE A 23 -19.18 -9.57 76.00
CA PHE A 23 -19.21 -8.25 75.40
C PHE A 23 -18.18 -7.29 76.03
N ARG A 24 -17.99 -7.38 77.35
CA ARG A 24 -16.96 -6.60 78.06
C ARG A 24 -15.56 -7.06 77.68
N ALA A 25 -15.33 -8.36 77.52
CA ALA A 25 -14.06 -8.92 77.06
C ALA A 25 -13.75 -8.48 75.62
N ALA A 26 -14.69 -8.63 74.69
CA ALA A 26 -14.54 -8.17 73.30
C ALA A 26 -14.27 -6.66 73.23
N ARG A 27 -14.93 -5.85 74.06
CA ARG A 27 -14.65 -4.41 74.13
C ARG A 27 -13.26 -4.10 74.70
N ALA A 28 -12.77 -4.89 75.63
CA ALA A 28 -11.41 -4.76 76.17
C ALA A 28 -10.36 -5.15 75.11
N GLU A 29 -10.59 -6.21 74.34
CA GLU A 29 -9.73 -6.62 73.22
C GLU A 29 -9.67 -5.53 72.14
N VAL A 30 -10.81 -4.96 71.76
CA VAL A 30 -10.85 -3.82 70.81
C VAL A 30 -10.09 -2.60 71.37
N ALA A 31 -10.20 -2.33 72.67
CA ALA A 31 -9.47 -1.23 73.30
C ALA A 31 -7.95 -1.48 73.35
N GLN A 32 -7.53 -2.72 73.60
CA GLN A 32 -6.13 -3.12 73.55
C GLN A 32 -5.57 -3.02 72.13
N ALA A 33 -6.29 -3.55 71.13
CA ALA A 33 -5.91 -3.43 69.72
C ALA A 33 -5.83 -1.96 69.27
N ALA A 34 -6.74 -1.10 69.72
CA ALA A 34 -6.69 0.34 69.45
C ALA A 34 -5.49 1.03 70.13
N ALA A 35 -5.11 0.61 71.33
CA ALA A 35 -3.94 1.12 72.03
C ALA A 35 -2.63 0.67 71.37
N GLU A 36 -2.56 -0.57 70.90
CA GLU A 36 -1.44 -1.10 70.11
C GLU A 36 -1.32 -0.37 68.77
N LEU A 37 -2.44 -0.15 68.07
CA LEU A 37 -2.48 0.61 66.83
C LEU A 37 -1.99 2.06 67.03
N ARG A 38 -2.39 2.72 68.12
CA ARG A 38 -1.88 4.06 68.46
C ARG A 38 -0.40 4.07 68.85
N ARG A 39 0.15 2.97 69.38
CA ARG A 39 1.59 2.87 69.63
C ARG A 39 2.38 2.69 68.34
N ALA A 40 1.85 1.93 67.39
CA ALA A 40 2.48 1.69 66.08
C ALA A 40 2.31 2.88 65.12
N VAL A 41 1.14 3.52 65.13
CA VAL A 41 0.77 4.68 64.30
C VAL A 41 0.14 5.73 65.21
N PRO A 42 0.93 6.66 65.78
CA PRO A 42 0.48 7.66 66.74
C PRO A 42 -0.69 8.52 66.28
N ASP A 43 -0.79 8.77 64.97
CA ASP A 43 -1.88 9.51 64.33
C ASP A 43 -2.44 8.73 63.14
N THR A 44 -3.23 7.69 63.45
CA THR A 44 -3.87 6.85 62.44
C THR A 44 -4.77 7.66 61.50
N GLY A 45 -5.40 8.74 61.99
CA GLY A 45 -6.27 9.60 61.18
C GLY A 45 -5.49 10.39 60.13
N ALA A 46 -4.39 11.03 60.53
CA ALA A 46 -3.53 11.74 59.59
C ALA A 46 -2.87 10.81 58.57
N GLU A 47 -2.46 9.60 58.98
CA GLU A 47 -1.84 8.62 58.08
C GLU A 47 -2.84 8.10 57.03
N ILE A 48 -4.10 7.81 57.42
CA ILE A 48 -5.16 7.44 56.46
C ILE A 48 -5.39 8.57 55.45
N ILE A 49 -5.50 9.83 55.91
CA ILE A 49 -5.66 10.99 55.03
C ILE A 49 -4.46 11.14 54.08
N HIS A 50 -3.25 10.93 54.58
CA HIS A 50 -2.03 11.02 53.78
C HIS A 50 -1.97 9.91 52.71
N LEU A 51 -2.27 8.67 53.09
CA LEU A 51 -2.29 7.51 52.17
C LEU A 51 -3.43 7.62 51.14
N GLU A 52 -4.60 8.13 51.52
CA GLU A 52 -5.69 8.41 50.58
C GLU A 52 -5.32 9.55 49.62
N ALA A 53 -4.70 10.62 50.11
CA ALA A 53 -4.18 11.69 49.26
C ALA A 53 -3.08 11.18 48.32
N GLU A 54 -2.22 10.27 48.77
CA GLU A 54 -1.21 9.65 47.92
C GLU A 54 -1.84 8.72 46.87
N ARG A 55 -2.85 7.93 47.23
CA ARG A 55 -3.61 7.10 46.27
C ARG A 55 -4.27 7.98 45.21
N GLN A 56 -4.92 9.07 45.61
CA GLN A 56 -5.52 10.03 44.69
C GLN A 56 -4.47 10.67 43.76
N ARG A 57 -3.31 11.07 44.28
CA ARG A 57 -2.19 11.59 43.46
C ARG A 57 -1.70 10.56 42.45
N ARG A 58 -1.57 9.28 42.85
CA ARG A 58 -1.16 8.20 41.95
C ARG A 58 -2.22 7.91 40.90
N GLU A 59 -3.50 7.89 41.26
CA GLU A 59 -4.61 7.73 40.32
C GLU A 59 -4.65 8.90 39.31
N GLN A 60 -4.47 10.14 39.76
CA GLN A 60 -4.37 11.32 38.89
C GLN A 60 -3.17 11.23 37.96
N ALA A 61 -1.98 10.93 38.48
CA ALA A 61 -0.78 10.75 37.67
C ALA A 61 -0.94 9.63 36.64
N GLN A 62 -1.59 8.52 36.99
CA GLN A 62 -1.90 7.45 36.05
C GLN A 62 -2.92 7.88 34.99
N ARG A 63 -3.95 8.64 35.36
CA ARG A 63 -4.92 9.19 34.39
C ARG A 63 -4.23 10.15 33.44
N GLU A 64 -3.44 11.08 33.94
CA GLU A 64 -2.67 12.01 33.10
C GLU A 64 -1.68 11.28 32.20
N ALA A 65 -0.97 10.27 32.70
CA ALA A 65 -0.06 9.47 31.89
C ALA A 65 -0.80 8.72 30.78
N ARG A 66 -1.99 8.17 31.08
CA ARG A 66 -2.85 7.52 30.07
C ARG A 66 -3.35 8.52 29.04
N GLU A 67 -3.84 9.68 29.45
CA GLU A 67 -4.29 10.73 28.54
C GLU A 67 -3.15 11.24 27.65
N ARG A 68 -1.95 11.44 28.20
CA ARG A 68 -0.77 11.83 27.42
C ARG A 68 -0.41 10.75 26.40
N ALA A 69 -0.38 9.49 26.81
CA ALA A 69 -0.11 8.37 25.92
C ALA A 69 -1.17 8.23 24.81
N GLU A 70 -2.46 8.46 25.11
CA GLU A 70 -3.54 8.47 24.12
C GLU A 70 -3.40 9.63 23.13
N ARG A 71 -3.07 10.83 23.62
CA ARG A 71 -2.81 11.99 22.76
C ARG A 71 -1.60 11.78 21.85
N GLU A 72 -0.51 11.24 22.38
CA GLU A 72 0.69 10.90 21.60
C GLU A 72 0.36 9.85 20.52
N LYS A 73 -0.39 8.80 20.86
CA LYS A 73 -0.86 7.81 19.88
C LYS A 73 -1.73 8.44 18.80
N ALA A 74 -2.67 9.30 19.17
CA ALA A 74 -3.53 10.00 18.22
C ALA A 74 -2.73 10.94 17.30
N GLN A 75 -1.69 11.59 17.82
CA GLN A 75 -0.78 12.42 17.02
C GLN A 75 0.07 11.57 16.06
N GLN A 76 0.61 10.44 16.52
CA GLN A 76 1.36 9.51 15.68
C GLN A 76 0.47 8.95 14.57
N GLU A 77 -0.78 8.60 14.88
CA GLU A 77 -1.76 8.13 13.91
C GLU A 77 -2.07 9.21 12.87
N ARG A 78 -2.30 10.47 13.29
CA ARG A 78 -2.48 11.60 12.36
C ARG A 78 -1.28 11.77 11.43
N GLN A 79 -0.06 11.78 11.96
CA GLN A 79 1.15 11.88 11.14
C GLN A 79 1.29 10.70 10.16
N ARG A 80 0.91 9.49 10.58
CA ARG A 80 0.88 8.31 9.69
C ARG A 80 -0.12 8.51 8.55
N LEU A 81 -1.35 8.93 8.86
CA LEU A 81 -2.39 9.22 7.86
C LEU A 81 -1.96 10.34 6.90
N GLU A 82 -1.29 11.38 7.41
CA GLU A 82 -0.74 12.48 6.61
C GLU A 82 0.36 12.05 5.64
N ARG A 83 1.18 11.06 5.99
CA ARG A 83 2.24 10.54 5.10
C ARG A 83 1.73 9.58 4.03
N MET A 84 0.60 8.90 4.25
CA MET A 84 0.06 7.93 3.29
C MET A 84 -0.48 8.58 2.02
N SER A 85 -0.31 7.92 0.88
CA SER A 85 -0.94 8.31 -0.38
C SER A 85 -2.45 8.04 -0.38
N SER A 86 -3.18 8.64 -1.34
CA SER A 86 -4.62 8.39 -1.51
C SER A 86 -4.94 6.90 -1.70
N ARG A 87 -4.09 6.16 -2.41
CA ARG A 87 -4.26 4.72 -2.68
C ARG A 87 -4.06 3.87 -1.42
N GLU A 88 -3.04 4.17 -0.63
CA GLU A 88 -2.79 3.47 0.64
C GLU A 88 -3.91 3.72 1.65
N LEU A 89 -4.41 4.96 1.72
CA LEU A 89 -5.54 5.31 2.56
C LEU A 89 -6.82 4.56 2.13
N ALA A 90 -7.04 4.38 0.82
CA ALA A 90 -8.13 3.56 0.28
C ALA A 90 -8.07 2.11 0.76
N GLN A 91 -6.88 1.51 0.75
CA GLN A 91 -6.67 0.13 1.19
C GLN A 91 -6.90 -0.02 2.70
N GLU A 92 -6.44 0.95 3.49
CA GLU A 92 -6.66 0.94 4.94
C GLU A 92 -8.15 1.08 5.27
N ILE A 93 -8.88 1.98 4.60
CA ILE A 93 -10.34 2.11 4.72
C ILE A 93 -11.03 0.78 4.40
N ALA A 94 -10.62 0.10 3.32
CA ALA A 94 -11.18 -1.19 2.94
C ALA A 94 -10.95 -2.28 4.00
N ARG A 95 -9.77 -2.28 4.65
CA ARG A 95 -9.44 -3.23 5.74
C ARG A 95 -10.23 -2.97 7.01
N LEU A 96 -10.47 -1.71 7.34
CA LEU A 96 -11.14 -1.29 8.57
C LEU A 96 -12.67 -1.33 8.47
N ARG A 97 -13.23 -1.50 7.27
CA ARG A 97 -14.68 -1.50 7.03
C ARG A 97 -15.37 -2.66 7.78
N PRO A 98 -16.32 -2.36 8.70
CA PRO A 98 -17.06 -3.40 9.40
C PRO A 98 -17.88 -4.27 8.45
N PRO A 99 -18.17 -5.53 8.84
CA PRO A 99 -19.18 -6.34 8.16
C PRO A 99 -20.55 -5.66 8.17
N ARG A 100 -21.41 -6.02 7.21
CA ARG A 100 -22.75 -5.44 7.12
C ARG A 100 -23.58 -5.82 8.35
N VAL A 101 -24.35 -4.87 8.87
CA VAL A 101 -25.21 -5.08 10.04
C VAL A 101 -26.13 -6.31 9.87
N ILE A 102 -26.75 -6.47 8.69
CA ILE A 102 -27.66 -7.60 8.43
C ILE A 102 -26.98 -8.96 8.59
N ASP A 103 -25.72 -9.08 8.15
CA ASP A 103 -24.94 -10.30 8.23
C ASP A 103 -24.57 -10.64 9.68
N LEU A 104 -24.41 -9.63 10.54
CA LEU A 104 -24.14 -9.80 11.96
C LEU A 104 -25.42 -10.11 12.74
N VAL A 105 -26.54 -9.48 12.39
CA VAL A 105 -27.85 -9.74 13.01
C VAL A 105 -28.27 -11.20 12.81
N GLU A 106 -28.12 -11.76 11.61
CA GLU A 106 -28.48 -13.17 11.38
C GLU A 106 -27.53 -14.17 12.05
N ARG A 107 -26.34 -13.72 12.49
CA ARG A 107 -25.40 -14.50 13.30
C ARG A 107 -25.57 -14.24 14.80
N ASP A 108 -26.44 -13.33 15.19
CA ASP A 108 -26.65 -12.97 16.58
C ASP A 108 -27.22 -14.17 17.36
N ARG A 109 -26.60 -14.48 18.50
CA ARG A 109 -26.98 -15.65 19.29
C ARG A 109 -28.43 -15.60 19.75
N ALA A 110 -28.95 -14.42 20.10
CA ALA A 110 -30.34 -14.29 20.56
C ALA A 110 -31.32 -14.49 19.38
N VAL A 111 -30.98 -13.97 18.19
CA VAL A 111 -31.77 -14.20 16.97
C VAL A 111 -31.79 -15.68 16.61
N LEU A 112 -30.63 -16.34 16.59
CA LEU A 112 -30.52 -17.78 16.29
C LEU A 112 -31.31 -18.64 17.29
N GLN A 113 -31.25 -18.31 18.59
CA GLN A 113 -32.00 -19.01 19.62
C GLN A 113 -33.52 -18.84 19.44
N ALA A 114 -33.99 -17.61 19.23
CA ALA A 114 -35.41 -17.34 19.01
C ALA A 114 -35.96 -18.03 17.74
N GLU A 115 -35.17 -18.04 16.66
CA GLU A 115 -35.53 -18.73 15.41
C GLU A 115 -35.58 -20.25 15.62
N ALA A 116 -34.62 -20.81 16.36
CA ALA A 116 -34.59 -22.23 16.69
C ALA A 116 -35.79 -22.65 17.55
N GLU A 117 -36.19 -21.84 18.53
CA GLU A 117 -37.38 -22.06 19.35
C GLU A 117 -38.66 -22.04 18.50
N ARG A 118 -38.81 -21.03 17.62
CA ARG A 118 -39.94 -20.96 16.67
C ARG A 118 -39.99 -22.21 15.79
N GLN A 119 -38.84 -22.66 15.29
CA GLN A 119 -38.76 -23.86 14.46
C GLN A 119 -39.12 -25.13 15.24
N ALA A 120 -38.68 -25.25 16.49
CA ALA A 120 -39.06 -26.37 17.35
C ALA A 120 -40.57 -26.42 17.58
N LEU A 121 -41.22 -25.27 17.81
CA LEU A 121 -42.68 -25.18 17.91
C LEU A 121 -43.37 -25.55 16.60
N GLN A 122 -42.84 -25.12 15.45
CA GLN A 122 -43.36 -25.49 14.13
C GLN A 122 -43.31 -27.01 13.88
N ASN A 123 -42.22 -27.66 14.31
CA ASN A 123 -42.08 -29.10 14.20
C ASN A 123 -43.13 -29.82 15.08
N GLN A 124 -43.28 -29.39 16.34
CA GLN A 124 -44.31 -29.92 17.26
C GLN A 124 -45.73 -29.71 16.70
N HIS A 125 -46.01 -28.56 16.10
CA HIS A 125 -47.30 -28.27 15.48
C HIS A 125 -47.56 -29.22 14.30
N THR A 126 -46.56 -29.48 13.48
CA THR A 126 -46.67 -30.43 12.36
C THR A 126 -46.91 -31.86 12.85
N GLU A 127 -46.23 -32.27 13.92
CA GLU A 127 -46.40 -33.57 14.56
C GLU A 127 -47.81 -33.74 15.15
N ALA A 128 -48.31 -32.75 15.90
CA ALA A 128 -49.65 -32.76 16.47
C ALA A 128 -50.74 -32.83 15.39
N GLY A 129 -50.57 -32.07 14.29
CA GLY A 129 -51.49 -32.11 13.15
C GLY A 129 -51.49 -33.48 12.47
N SER A 130 -50.30 -34.08 12.31
CA SER A 130 -50.15 -35.43 11.75
C SER A 130 -50.74 -36.50 12.67
N ALA A 131 -50.60 -36.35 13.99
CA ALA A 131 -51.18 -37.26 14.98
C ALA A 131 -52.72 -37.20 14.97
N ALA A 132 -53.30 -36.00 14.90
CA ALA A 132 -54.75 -35.83 14.74
C ALA A 132 -55.27 -36.46 13.43
N ALA A 133 -54.53 -36.31 12.33
CA ALA A 133 -54.87 -36.95 11.05
C ALA A 133 -54.82 -38.49 11.16
N ARG A 134 -53.77 -39.06 11.76
CA ARG A 134 -53.67 -40.51 12.00
C ARG A 134 -54.80 -41.04 12.87
N ALA A 135 -55.15 -40.35 13.96
CA ALA A 135 -56.26 -40.76 14.83
C ALA A 135 -57.60 -40.74 14.07
N ARG A 136 -57.82 -39.75 13.20
CA ARG A 136 -58.98 -39.71 12.29
C ARG A 136 -59.01 -40.90 11.34
N ASP A 137 -57.90 -41.20 10.68
CA ASP A 137 -57.83 -42.29 9.71
C ASP A 137 -58.03 -43.66 10.38
N GLN A 138 -57.48 -43.85 11.59
CA GLN A 138 -57.72 -45.03 12.41
C GLN A 138 -59.19 -45.17 12.83
N ALA A 139 -59.83 -44.06 13.22
CA ALA A 139 -61.26 -44.06 13.55
C ALA A 139 -62.10 -44.46 12.32
N GLN A 140 -61.75 -43.96 11.13
CA GLN A 140 -62.43 -44.30 9.89
C GLN A 140 -62.23 -45.78 9.52
N ALA A 141 -60.99 -46.28 9.57
CA ALA A 141 -60.70 -47.70 9.33
C ALA A 141 -61.45 -48.61 10.31
N TRP A 142 -61.54 -48.20 11.59
CA TRP A 142 -62.32 -48.93 12.58
C TRP A 142 -63.81 -48.97 12.22
N ARG A 143 -64.39 -47.84 11.81
CA ARG A 143 -65.81 -47.76 11.37
C ARG A 143 -66.09 -48.67 10.18
N GLU A 144 -65.17 -48.72 9.22
CA GLU A 144 -65.30 -49.57 8.02
C GLU A 144 -65.25 -51.06 8.35
N ALA A 145 -64.37 -51.46 9.29
CA ALA A 145 -64.30 -52.83 9.79
C ALA A 145 -65.50 -53.21 10.67
N HIS A 146 -66.11 -52.23 11.36
CA HIS A 146 -67.11 -52.45 12.41
C HIS A 146 -68.44 -51.74 12.13
N LYS A 147 -68.96 -51.84 10.89
CA LYS A 147 -70.11 -51.04 10.40
C LYS A 147 -71.35 -51.07 11.29
N VAL A 148 -71.73 -52.24 11.82
CA VAL A 148 -72.92 -52.37 12.69
C VAL A 148 -72.69 -51.66 14.03
N GLN A 149 -71.52 -51.83 14.64
CA GLN A 149 -71.17 -51.20 15.92
C GLN A 149 -71.00 -49.68 15.77
N ALA A 150 -70.38 -49.24 14.68
CA ALA A 150 -70.32 -47.83 14.32
C ALA A 150 -71.73 -47.24 14.13
N TRP A 151 -72.64 -47.94 13.44
CA TRP A 151 -74.02 -47.51 13.30
C TRP A 151 -74.75 -47.40 14.65
N PHE A 152 -74.61 -48.37 15.55
CA PHE A 152 -75.20 -48.30 16.91
C PHE A 152 -74.61 -47.14 17.73
N HIS A 153 -73.32 -46.87 17.58
CA HIS A 153 -72.62 -45.74 18.22
C HIS A 153 -73.13 -44.39 17.68
N ASP A 154 -73.22 -44.24 16.37
CA ASP A 154 -73.68 -43.02 15.70
C ASP A 154 -75.15 -42.70 16.01
N LYS A 155 -75.96 -43.74 16.28
CA LYS A 155 -77.36 -43.60 16.74
C LYS A 155 -77.50 -43.35 18.24
N GLY A 156 -76.42 -43.42 19.02
CA GLY A 156 -76.45 -43.26 20.47
C GLY A 156 -77.13 -44.43 21.22
N ILE A 157 -77.39 -45.55 20.53
CA ILE A 157 -78.10 -46.72 21.08
C ILE A 157 -77.10 -47.69 21.74
N GLY A 158 -75.84 -47.72 21.28
CA GLY A 158 -74.76 -48.53 21.84
C GLY A 158 -73.47 -47.73 22.05
N HIS A 159 -72.50 -48.30 22.77
CA HIS A 159 -71.17 -47.69 22.97
C HIS A 159 -70.08 -48.50 22.27
N ALA A 160 -69.22 -47.80 21.52
CA ALA A 160 -68.02 -48.33 20.90
C ALA A 160 -66.79 -47.72 21.60
N PRO A 161 -66.27 -48.33 22.68
CA PRO A 161 -65.23 -47.72 23.50
C PRO A 161 -63.96 -47.40 22.70
N LYS A 162 -63.60 -48.26 21.74
CA LYS A 162 -62.43 -48.02 20.87
C LYS A 162 -62.60 -46.80 19.97
N LEU A 163 -63.81 -46.57 19.44
CA LEU A 163 -64.08 -45.41 18.60
C LEU A 163 -64.04 -44.11 19.42
N ARG A 164 -64.61 -44.13 20.63
CA ARG A 164 -64.52 -43.01 21.58
C ARG A 164 -63.07 -42.66 21.93
N GLU A 165 -62.24 -43.67 22.19
CA GLU A 165 -60.82 -43.47 22.49
C GLU A 165 -60.10 -42.76 21.34
N LEU A 166 -60.31 -43.21 20.09
CA LEU A 166 -59.70 -42.60 18.90
C LEU A 166 -60.22 -41.18 18.63
N GLU A 167 -61.51 -40.94 18.86
CA GLU A 167 -62.12 -39.61 18.76
C GLU A 167 -61.55 -38.67 19.85
N GLN A 168 -61.38 -39.16 21.08
CA GLN A 168 -60.76 -38.41 22.16
C GLN A 168 -59.30 -38.06 21.83
N GLN A 169 -58.49 -39.03 21.39
CA GLN A 169 -57.10 -38.79 20.97
C GLN A 169 -57.02 -37.75 19.85
N ARG A 170 -57.95 -37.80 18.89
CA ARG A 170 -58.03 -36.81 17.81
C ARG A 170 -58.30 -35.41 18.36
N GLU A 171 -59.26 -35.27 19.27
CA GLU A 171 -59.58 -33.96 19.86
C GLU A 171 -58.45 -33.43 20.74
N GLU A 172 -57.76 -34.30 21.49
CA GLU A 172 -56.57 -33.93 22.26
C GLU A 172 -55.46 -33.40 21.35
N HIS A 173 -55.08 -34.15 20.31
CA HIS A 173 -54.08 -33.69 19.34
C HIS A 173 -54.50 -32.44 18.57
N ARG A 174 -55.80 -32.28 18.28
CA ARG A 174 -56.33 -31.07 17.66
C ARG A 174 -56.24 -29.86 18.60
N ALA A 175 -56.57 -30.03 19.88
CA ALA A 175 -56.44 -28.97 20.87
C ALA A 175 -54.97 -28.55 21.06
N GLU A 176 -54.05 -29.53 21.11
CA GLU A 176 -52.61 -29.28 21.13
C GLU A 176 -52.14 -28.53 19.89
N TRP A 177 -52.60 -28.95 18.70
CA TRP A 177 -52.31 -28.28 17.44
C TRP A 177 -52.74 -26.80 17.45
N GLN A 178 -53.97 -26.51 17.90
CA GLN A 178 -54.47 -25.14 18.02
C GLN A 178 -53.64 -24.31 19.01
N ARG A 179 -53.28 -24.88 20.16
CA ARG A 179 -52.44 -24.21 21.16
C ARG A 179 -51.05 -23.91 20.64
N LEU A 180 -50.45 -24.84 19.90
CA LEU A 180 -49.12 -24.64 19.31
C LEU A 180 -49.13 -23.57 18.21
N GLY A 181 -50.21 -23.48 17.42
CA GLY A 181 -50.38 -22.43 16.42
C GLY A 181 -50.26 -21.03 17.03
N GLN A 182 -50.97 -20.77 18.13
CA GLN A 182 -50.89 -19.49 18.85
C GLN A 182 -49.46 -19.19 19.35
N ARG A 183 -48.77 -20.20 19.89
CA ARG A 183 -47.39 -20.06 20.38
C ARG A 183 -46.38 -19.79 19.26
N ILE A 184 -46.61 -20.32 18.06
CA ILE A 184 -45.76 -20.06 16.89
C ILE A 184 -45.88 -18.60 16.47
N GLU A 185 -47.09 -18.03 16.49
CA GLU A 185 -47.29 -16.61 16.18
C GLU A 185 -46.59 -15.71 17.21
N GLU A 186 -46.75 -16.01 18.50
CA GLU A 186 -46.02 -15.30 19.57
C GLU A 186 -44.49 -15.42 19.39
N ALA A 187 -43.99 -16.61 19.09
CA ALA A 187 -42.56 -16.83 18.83
C ALA A 187 -42.08 -16.07 17.58
N SER A 188 -42.91 -15.95 16.54
CA SER A 188 -42.60 -15.18 15.33
C SER A 188 -42.47 -13.69 15.62
N LEU A 189 -43.38 -13.14 16.44
CA LEU A 189 -43.27 -11.76 16.90
C LEU A 189 -42.02 -11.54 17.76
N ARG A 190 -41.67 -12.50 18.64
CA ARG A 190 -40.44 -12.44 19.44
C ARG A 190 -39.20 -12.44 18.55
N VAL A 191 -39.13 -13.29 17.53
CA VAL A 191 -38.04 -13.28 16.55
C VAL A 191 -37.88 -11.91 15.89
N GLN A 192 -38.99 -11.31 15.43
CA GLN A 192 -38.95 -9.98 14.81
C GLN A 192 -38.43 -8.92 15.78
N HIS A 193 -38.92 -8.94 17.03
CA HIS A 193 -38.48 -8.01 18.05
C HIS A 193 -36.99 -8.15 18.38
N VAL A 194 -36.51 -9.40 18.58
CA VAL A 194 -35.10 -9.69 18.87
C VAL A 194 -34.21 -9.29 17.69
N ARG A 195 -34.63 -9.55 16.45
CA ARG A 195 -33.92 -9.06 15.25
C ARG A 195 -33.81 -7.54 15.23
N GLN A 196 -34.89 -6.83 15.53
CA GLN A 196 -34.90 -5.36 15.57
C GLN A 196 -33.96 -4.83 16.67
N GLN A 197 -34.00 -5.42 17.86
CA GLN A 197 -33.10 -5.06 18.96
C GLN A 197 -31.64 -5.32 18.61
N ALA A 198 -31.32 -6.48 18.03
CA ALA A 198 -29.98 -6.81 17.58
C ALA A 198 -29.50 -5.83 16.50
N HIS A 199 -30.37 -5.46 15.55
CA HIS A 199 -30.07 -4.46 14.53
C HIS A 199 -29.72 -3.11 15.13
N GLN A 200 -30.52 -2.61 16.07
CA GLN A 200 -30.26 -1.33 16.75
C GLN A 200 -28.95 -1.37 17.53
N ARG A 201 -28.73 -2.43 18.32
CA ARG A 201 -27.50 -2.61 19.10
C ARG A 201 -26.27 -2.63 18.20
N ILE A 202 -26.26 -3.49 17.18
CA ILE A 202 -25.11 -3.64 16.27
C ILE A 202 -24.86 -2.34 15.50
N THR A 203 -25.92 -1.63 15.09
CA THR A 203 -25.77 -0.33 14.43
C THR A 203 -25.10 0.68 15.35
N ALA A 204 -25.56 0.79 16.60
CA ALA A 204 -24.95 1.69 17.59
C ALA A 204 -23.50 1.30 17.92
N GLU A 205 -23.18 0.00 17.97
CA GLU A 205 -21.80 -0.49 18.15
C GLU A 205 -20.89 -0.14 16.95
N GLN A 206 -21.43 -0.16 15.72
CA GLN A 206 -20.69 0.15 14.50
C GLN A 206 -20.58 1.65 14.21
N GLU A 207 -21.54 2.45 14.68
CA GLU A 207 -21.62 3.91 14.46
C GLU A 207 -20.28 4.64 14.66
N PRO A 208 -19.55 4.49 15.78
CA PRO A 208 -18.28 5.19 15.98
C PRO A 208 -17.19 4.77 14.97
N THR A 209 -17.22 3.51 14.52
CA THR A 209 -16.26 3.01 13.52
C THR A 209 -16.61 3.56 12.13
N LEU A 210 -17.89 3.56 11.78
CA LEU A 210 -18.37 4.15 10.53
C LEU A 210 -18.13 5.66 10.46
N ALA A 211 -18.29 6.38 11.57
CA ALA A 211 -17.96 7.80 11.65
C ALA A 211 -16.47 8.07 11.37
N LYS A 212 -15.56 7.30 12.00
CA LYS A 212 -14.12 7.39 11.71
C LYS A 212 -13.80 7.06 10.26
N LEU A 213 -14.45 6.06 9.68
CA LEU A 213 -14.26 5.71 8.27
C LEU A 213 -14.71 6.84 7.33
N ALA A 214 -15.82 7.52 7.65
CA ALA A 214 -16.27 8.67 6.87
C ALA A 214 -15.25 9.82 6.90
N GLU A 215 -14.60 10.07 8.05
CA GLU A 215 -13.50 11.04 8.15
C GLU A 215 -12.30 10.62 7.29
N LEU A 216 -11.91 9.35 7.34
CA LEU A 216 -10.81 8.81 6.51
C LEU A 216 -11.14 8.89 5.01
N GLU A 217 -12.38 8.58 4.61
CA GLU A 217 -12.84 8.69 3.23
C GLU A 217 -12.84 10.15 2.74
N ALA A 218 -13.16 11.11 3.61
CA ALA A 218 -13.04 12.53 3.29
C ALA A 218 -11.57 12.93 3.07
N LEU A 219 -10.66 12.52 3.97
CA LEU A 219 -9.22 12.73 3.81
C LEU A 219 -8.68 12.09 2.52
N GLN A 220 -9.15 10.89 2.18
CA GLN A 220 -8.77 10.18 0.96
C GLN A 220 -9.18 10.95 -0.30
N LYS A 221 -10.41 11.46 -0.34
CA LYS A 221 -10.92 12.27 -1.46
C LYS A 221 -10.12 13.56 -1.62
N GLU A 222 -9.82 14.23 -0.51
CA GLU A 222 -9.02 15.45 -0.53
C GLU A 222 -7.59 15.19 -1.04
N LYS A 223 -6.93 14.13 -0.56
CA LYS A 223 -5.62 13.72 -1.08
C LYS A 223 -5.66 13.33 -2.55
N ALA A 224 -6.68 12.58 -2.98
CA ALA A 224 -6.85 12.22 -4.39
C ALA A 224 -6.96 13.47 -5.28
N ARG A 225 -7.66 14.50 -4.79
CA ARG A 225 -7.78 15.78 -5.48
C ARG A 225 -6.42 16.49 -5.57
N GLN A 226 -5.71 16.60 -4.45
CA GLN A 226 -4.39 17.25 -4.41
C GLN A 226 -3.37 16.54 -5.31
N GLU A 227 -3.35 15.20 -5.31
CA GLU A 227 -2.49 14.40 -6.18
C GLU A 227 -2.80 14.67 -7.67
N ARG A 228 -4.08 14.71 -8.05
CA ARG A 228 -4.51 15.03 -9.43
C ARG A 228 -4.15 16.45 -9.84
N GLU A 229 -4.33 17.42 -8.95
CA GLU A 229 -3.96 18.82 -9.20
C GLU A 229 -2.43 18.97 -9.34
N ALA A 230 -1.65 18.28 -8.51
CA ALA A 230 -0.19 18.27 -8.60
C ALA A 230 0.30 17.58 -9.88
N GLU A 231 -0.31 16.47 -10.28
CA GLU A 231 -0.02 15.79 -11.54
C GLU A 231 -0.37 16.67 -12.75
N ALA A 232 -1.52 17.33 -12.74
CA ALA A 232 -1.89 18.27 -13.79
C ALA A 232 -0.89 19.43 -13.92
N LYS A 233 -0.44 20.00 -12.80
CA LYS A 233 0.62 21.03 -12.79
C LYS A 233 1.95 20.49 -13.34
N ARG A 234 2.35 19.28 -12.97
CA ARG A 234 3.56 18.63 -13.49
C ARG A 234 3.48 18.43 -15.00
N LEU A 235 2.35 17.94 -15.51
CA LEU A 235 2.14 17.76 -16.94
C LEU A 235 2.13 19.11 -17.68
N GLN A 236 1.52 20.14 -17.10
CA GLN A 236 1.58 21.49 -17.67
C GLN A 236 3.01 22.04 -17.71
N GLN A 237 3.77 21.87 -16.64
CA GLN A 237 5.17 22.28 -16.58
C GLN A 237 6.01 21.56 -17.63
N GLN A 238 5.84 20.24 -17.76
CA GLN A 238 6.51 19.46 -18.81
C GLN A 238 6.14 19.92 -20.22
N ARG A 239 4.89 20.34 -20.44
CA ARG A 239 4.48 20.89 -21.74
C ARG A 239 5.16 22.23 -22.02
N ILE A 240 5.23 23.13 -21.04
CA ILE A 240 5.92 24.41 -21.16
C ILE A 240 7.43 24.20 -21.38
N GLU A 241 8.04 23.25 -20.68
CA GLU A 241 9.45 22.90 -20.86
C GLU A 241 9.72 22.35 -22.25
N ARG A 242 8.88 21.43 -22.75
CA ARG A 242 8.97 20.95 -24.14
C ARG A 242 8.81 22.05 -25.16
N GLU A 243 7.86 22.96 -24.98
CA GLU A 243 7.66 24.10 -25.87
C GLU A 243 8.90 25.02 -25.87
N ARG A 244 9.50 25.28 -24.70
CA ARG A 244 10.76 26.03 -24.61
C ARG A 244 11.93 25.30 -25.26
N GLU A 245 12.00 23.99 -25.12
CA GLU A 245 13.01 23.16 -25.79
C GLU A 245 12.83 23.22 -27.31
N GLU A 246 11.60 23.10 -27.80
CA GLU A 246 11.24 23.23 -29.22
C GLU A 246 11.58 24.63 -29.75
N GLU A 247 11.24 25.71 -29.03
CA GLU A 247 11.61 27.09 -29.37
C GLU A 247 13.13 27.29 -29.40
N SER A 248 13.84 26.76 -28.40
CA SER A 248 15.31 26.83 -28.33
C SER A 248 15.95 26.08 -29.50
N MET A 249 15.41 24.90 -29.86
CA MET A 249 15.87 24.14 -31.00
C MET A 249 15.61 24.88 -32.32
N ALA A 250 14.42 25.46 -32.50
CA ALA A 250 14.09 26.27 -33.67
C ALA A 250 15.00 27.52 -33.79
N ALA A 251 15.34 28.17 -32.67
CA ALA A 251 16.28 29.29 -32.66
C ALA A 251 17.70 28.86 -33.05
N LEU A 252 18.15 27.68 -32.60
CA LEU A 252 19.44 27.11 -33.02
C LEU A 252 19.44 26.78 -34.52
N GLU A 253 18.37 26.17 -35.02
CA GLU A 253 18.20 25.88 -36.45
C GLU A 253 18.22 27.16 -37.29
N HIS A 254 17.52 28.21 -36.85
CA HIS A 254 17.54 29.52 -37.50
C HIS A 254 18.96 30.10 -37.55
N ARG A 255 19.69 30.06 -36.43
CA ARG A 255 21.07 30.55 -36.34
C ARG A 255 22.03 29.75 -37.23
N LEU A 256 21.83 28.44 -37.33
CA LEU A 256 22.59 27.60 -38.27
C LEU A 256 22.27 27.95 -39.73
N ALA A 257 21.00 28.23 -40.04
CA ALA A 257 20.60 28.68 -41.37
C ALA A 257 21.19 30.05 -41.72
N GLU A 258 21.20 31.00 -40.78
CA GLU A 258 21.88 32.30 -40.93
C GLU A 258 23.38 32.13 -41.19
N LEU A 259 24.06 31.26 -40.44
CA LEU A 259 25.48 30.99 -40.64
C LEU A 259 25.75 30.36 -42.02
N ARG A 260 24.89 29.45 -42.48
CA ARG A 260 25.00 28.91 -43.86
C ARG A 260 24.76 29.99 -44.90
N ALA A 261 23.74 30.83 -44.74
CA ALA A 261 23.47 31.93 -45.66
C ALA A 261 24.64 32.94 -45.69
N ALA A 262 25.28 33.20 -44.54
CA ALA A 262 26.47 34.03 -44.47
C ALA A 262 27.67 33.38 -45.19
N GLN A 263 27.88 32.06 -45.05
CA GLN A 263 28.91 31.33 -45.79
C GLN A 263 28.64 31.32 -47.31
N GLU A 264 27.38 31.15 -47.72
CA GLU A 264 27.00 31.24 -49.13
C GLU A 264 27.20 32.66 -49.68
N ALA A 265 26.90 33.71 -48.91
CA ALA A 265 27.14 35.09 -49.30
C ALA A 265 28.64 35.41 -49.41
N ASP A 266 29.47 34.86 -48.52
CA ASP A 266 30.94 34.98 -48.57
C ASP A 266 31.51 34.24 -49.79
N ALA A 267 31.00 33.02 -50.08
CA ALA A 267 31.34 32.26 -51.29
C ALA A 267 30.86 32.92 -52.61
N THR A 268 29.95 33.89 -52.54
CA THR A 268 29.44 34.64 -53.71
C THR A 268 30.14 36.00 -53.87
N GLN A 269 31.01 36.41 -52.95
CA GLN A 269 31.93 37.52 -53.21
C GLN A 269 33.01 37.05 -54.19
N PRO A 270 33.38 37.86 -55.21
CA PRO A 270 34.51 37.51 -56.05
C PRO A 270 35.78 37.57 -55.19
N GLU A 271 36.34 36.40 -54.89
CA GLU A 271 37.68 36.21 -54.35
C GLU A 271 38.65 37.22 -55.02
N PRO A 272 39.44 38.01 -54.25
CA PRO A 272 40.54 38.74 -54.84
C PRO A 272 41.52 37.70 -55.39
N SER A 273 41.57 37.59 -56.72
CA SER A 273 42.45 36.71 -57.48
C SER A 273 43.90 36.85 -57.03
N ASP A 274 44.33 35.96 -56.12
CA ASP A 274 45.69 35.85 -55.59
C ASP A 274 46.50 34.74 -56.32
N ASP A 275 46.12 34.42 -57.56
CA ASP A 275 46.94 33.60 -58.44
C ASP A 275 47.93 34.51 -59.19
N ASP A 276 49.13 34.64 -58.63
CA ASP A 276 50.27 35.21 -59.32
C ASP A 276 50.45 34.46 -60.67
N PRO A 277 50.34 35.11 -61.83
CA PRO A 277 50.47 34.45 -63.13
C PRO A 277 51.84 33.78 -63.32
N ARG A 278 52.86 34.17 -62.54
CA ARG A 278 54.17 33.52 -62.50
C ARG A 278 54.09 32.13 -61.86
N TRP A 279 53.20 31.91 -60.90
CA TRP A 279 52.99 30.61 -60.25
C TRP A 279 52.41 29.59 -61.24
N ALA A 280 51.46 29.98 -62.07
CA ALA A 280 50.87 29.09 -63.07
C ALA A 280 51.91 28.59 -64.10
N ALA A 281 52.86 29.44 -64.49
CA ALA A 281 53.97 29.06 -65.38
C ALA A 281 54.98 28.13 -64.69
N PHE A 282 55.32 28.42 -63.42
CA PHE A 282 56.14 27.54 -62.58
C PHE A 282 55.48 26.16 -62.40
N GLU A 283 54.22 26.11 -61.97
CA GLU A 283 53.50 24.88 -61.65
C GLU A 283 53.41 23.95 -62.86
N ARG A 284 53.05 24.49 -64.03
CA ARG A 284 53.00 23.72 -65.28
C ARG A 284 54.37 23.13 -65.66
N THR A 285 55.43 23.92 -65.56
CA THR A 285 56.78 23.51 -65.96
C THR A 285 57.38 22.54 -64.95
N PHE A 286 57.13 22.76 -63.66
CA PHE A 286 57.58 21.92 -62.56
C PHE A 286 56.92 20.54 -62.64
N MET A 287 55.60 20.49 -62.85
CA MET A 287 54.87 19.24 -63.00
C MET A 287 55.32 18.45 -64.24
N HIS A 288 55.61 19.15 -65.35
CA HIS A 288 56.15 18.51 -66.54
C HIS A 288 57.54 17.89 -66.28
N ALA A 289 58.48 18.66 -65.72
CA ALA A 289 59.84 18.17 -65.43
C ALA A 289 59.83 17.05 -64.37
N ALA A 290 59.06 17.21 -63.29
CA ALA A 290 58.97 16.23 -62.22
C ALA A 290 58.44 14.88 -62.72
N GLN A 291 57.36 14.88 -63.52
CA GLN A 291 56.72 13.64 -63.96
C GLN A 291 57.36 13.02 -65.19
N PHE A 292 57.73 13.82 -66.19
CA PHE A 292 58.13 13.30 -67.50
C PHE A 292 59.64 13.26 -67.71
N GLU A 293 60.41 14.12 -67.02
CA GLU A 293 61.88 14.13 -67.12
C GLU A 293 62.54 13.40 -65.95
N HIS A 294 61.89 13.37 -64.78
CA HIS A 294 62.43 12.80 -63.55
C HIS A 294 61.58 11.67 -62.93
N TYR A 295 60.45 11.30 -63.55
CA TYR A 295 59.59 10.17 -63.16
C TYR A 295 59.14 10.15 -61.68
N LEU A 296 58.98 11.33 -61.08
CA LEU A 296 58.48 11.49 -59.72
C LEU A 296 56.98 11.18 -59.63
N SER A 297 56.55 10.48 -58.58
CA SER A 297 55.15 10.13 -58.39
C SER A 297 54.31 11.31 -57.87
N LEU A 298 53.05 11.41 -58.31
CA LEU A 298 52.11 12.47 -57.93
C LEU A 298 51.88 12.58 -56.41
N THR A 299 51.91 11.46 -55.69
CA THR A 299 51.71 11.43 -54.24
C THR A 299 52.90 12.02 -53.47
N VAL A 300 54.12 11.89 -54.00
CA VAL A 300 55.34 12.48 -53.42
C VAL A 300 55.38 14.00 -53.62
N LEU A 301 54.68 14.52 -54.63
CA LEU A 301 54.73 15.94 -55.02
C LEU A 301 53.73 16.84 -54.26
N ALA A 302 52.67 16.30 -53.68
CA ALA A 302 51.56 17.11 -53.14
C ALA A 302 51.94 18.00 -51.94
N ALA A 303 52.66 17.46 -50.94
CA ALA A 303 53.08 18.24 -49.78
C ALA A 303 54.21 19.26 -50.08
N PRO A 304 55.24 18.93 -50.89
CA PRO A 304 56.25 19.89 -51.33
C PRO A 304 55.68 21.05 -52.16
N LEU A 305 54.69 20.79 -53.03
CA LEU A 305 54.08 21.81 -53.89
C LEU A 305 53.37 22.89 -53.07
N ALA A 306 52.65 22.51 -52.01
CA ALA A 306 52.01 23.46 -51.10
C ALA A 306 53.03 24.34 -50.35
N GLY A 307 54.15 23.74 -49.90
CA GLY A 307 55.25 24.48 -49.27
C GLY A 307 56.00 25.41 -50.22
N LEU A 308 56.12 25.03 -51.51
CA LEU A 308 56.67 25.87 -52.57
C LEU A 308 55.75 27.05 -52.90
N LYS A 309 54.43 26.83 -53.03
CA LYS A 309 53.46 27.92 -53.31
C LYS A 309 53.52 29.01 -52.25
N ALA A 310 53.57 28.63 -50.98
CA ALA A 310 53.63 29.56 -49.84
C ALA A 310 54.88 30.45 -49.81
N ARG A 311 55.97 30.04 -50.48
CA ARG A 311 57.26 30.77 -50.48
C ARG A 311 57.61 31.36 -51.85
N PHE A 312 56.81 31.08 -52.87
CA PHE A 312 57.11 31.38 -54.27
C PHE A 312 57.14 32.88 -54.55
N ALA A 313 56.12 33.63 -54.12
CA ALA A 313 56.03 35.07 -54.39
C ALA A 313 57.24 35.83 -53.82
N ALA A 314 57.57 35.58 -52.55
CA ALA A 314 58.71 36.19 -51.87
C ALA A 314 60.06 35.83 -52.51
N TYR A 315 60.20 34.61 -53.03
CA TYR A 315 61.42 34.16 -53.70
C TYR A 315 61.58 34.76 -55.10
N MET A 316 60.51 34.75 -55.90
CA MET A 316 60.54 35.25 -57.29
C MET A 316 60.76 36.76 -57.37
N ASP A 317 60.31 37.53 -56.38
CA ASP A 317 60.57 38.97 -56.32
C ASP A 317 62.07 39.27 -56.14
N THR A 318 62.80 38.48 -55.35
CA THR A 318 64.28 38.56 -55.24
C THR A 318 65.04 37.91 -56.39
N ALA A 319 64.52 36.83 -56.97
CA ALA A 319 65.23 36.06 -58.00
C ALA A 319 65.10 36.68 -59.40
N ALA A 320 64.04 37.46 -59.66
CA ALA A 320 63.85 38.20 -60.89
C ALA A 320 64.95 39.25 -61.13
N GLU A 321 65.49 39.86 -60.06
CA GLU A 321 66.61 40.81 -60.13
C GLU A 321 67.92 40.16 -60.63
N GLN A 322 68.02 38.83 -60.57
CA GLN A 322 69.16 38.05 -61.04
C GLN A 322 68.90 37.34 -62.39
N GLY A 323 67.79 37.66 -63.06
CA GLY A 323 67.43 37.09 -64.37
C GLY A 323 66.86 35.66 -64.30
N MET A 324 66.42 35.18 -63.14
CA MET A 324 65.85 33.84 -62.99
C MET A 324 64.36 33.83 -63.34
N THR A 325 63.96 33.00 -64.31
CA THR A 325 62.55 32.86 -64.71
C THR A 325 61.83 31.79 -63.88
N PRO A 326 60.48 31.85 -63.77
CA PRO A 326 59.68 30.81 -63.11
C PRO A 326 59.95 29.40 -63.65
N GLU A 327 60.19 29.26 -64.96
CA GLU A 327 60.45 27.99 -65.64
C GLU A 327 61.84 27.43 -65.29
N MET A 328 62.86 28.31 -65.23
CA MET A 328 64.21 27.92 -64.80
C MET A 328 64.23 27.47 -63.35
N PHE A 329 63.47 28.16 -62.49
CA PHE A 329 63.30 27.78 -61.10
C PHE A 329 62.54 26.44 -60.96
N ALA A 330 61.48 26.25 -61.73
CA ALA A 330 60.74 24.99 -61.81
C ALA A 330 61.63 23.79 -62.16
N GLN A 331 62.48 23.91 -63.18
CA GLN A 331 63.43 22.85 -63.55
C GLN A 331 64.47 22.58 -62.46
N ALA A 332 65.02 23.63 -61.83
CA ALA A 332 65.97 23.47 -60.73
C ALA A 332 65.34 22.75 -59.52
N CYS A 333 64.11 23.10 -59.16
CA CYS A 333 63.35 22.43 -58.10
C CYS A 333 63.05 20.97 -58.42
N ALA A 334 62.59 20.68 -59.64
CA ALA A 334 62.30 19.32 -60.08
C ALA A 334 63.56 18.44 -60.06
N LYS A 335 64.68 18.96 -60.56
CA LYS A 335 65.98 18.28 -60.53
C LYS A 335 66.48 18.05 -59.10
N GLY A 336 66.39 19.06 -58.24
CA GLY A 336 66.79 18.96 -56.83
C GLY A 336 66.00 17.87 -56.08
N MET A 337 64.69 17.79 -56.31
CA MET A 337 63.86 16.72 -55.71
C MET A 337 64.19 15.34 -56.27
N ALA A 338 64.44 15.21 -57.57
CA ALA A 338 64.86 13.95 -58.17
C ALA A 338 66.23 13.47 -57.66
N GLU A 339 67.16 14.40 -57.41
CA GLU A 339 68.44 14.09 -56.79
C GLU A 339 68.29 13.64 -55.33
N GLN A 340 67.39 14.27 -54.58
CA GLN A 340 67.09 13.92 -53.20
C GLN A 340 66.42 12.55 -53.09
N GLU A 341 65.44 12.24 -53.94
CA GLU A 341 64.77 10.94 -53.96
C GLU A 341 65.75 9.83 -54.35
N ARG A 342 66.64 10.06 -55.33
CA ARG A 342 67.69 9.11 -55.69
C ARG A 342 68.71 8.90 -54.56
N ARG A 343 69.05 9.95 -53.80
CA ARG A 343 69.90 9.81 -52.61
C ARG A 343 69.19 9.02 -51.52
N ALA A 344 67.92 9.31 -51.24
CA ALA A 344 67.11 8.56 -50.29
C ALA A 344 66.99 7.08 -50.69
N MET A 345 66.81 6.79 -51.98
CA MET A 345 66.76 5.43 -52.50
C MET A 345 68.11 4.71 -52.43
N GLN A 346 69.24 5.41 -52.64
CA GLN A 346 70.59 4.87 -52.43
C GLN A 346 70.91 4.62 -50.96
N GLU A 347 70.50 5.52 -50.05
CA GLU A 347 70.65 5.35 -48.61
C GLU A 347 69.78 4.20 -48.08
N GLN A 348 68.57 4.03 -48.63
CA GLN A 348 67.70 2.90 -48.31
C GLN A 348 68.30 1.59 -48.82
N ALA A 349 68.80 1.54 -50.06
CA ALA A 349 69.48 0.37 -50.61
C ALA A 349 70.78 0.03 -49.87
N ALA A 350 71.52 1.04 -49.36
CA ALA A 350 72.69 0.82 -48.52
C ALA A 350 72.33 0.30 -47.12
N ARG A 351 71.16 0.69 -46.57
CA ARG A 351 70.62 0.15 -45.32
C ARG A 351 70.08 -1.27 -45.48
N ASP A 352 69.46 -1.61 -46.61
CA ASP A 352 68.91 -2.93 -46.87
C ASP A 352 69.99 -3.97 -47.23
N ALA A 353 71.21 -3.53 -47.58
CA ALA A 353 72.36 -4.39 -47.90
C ALA A 353 73.22 -4.78 -46.67
N ASP A 354 72.95 -4.26 -45.47
CA ASP A 354 73.68 -4.57 -44.22
C ASP A 354 72.74 -5.25 -43.19
N PRO A 355 72.72 -6.60 -43.08
CA PRO A 355 71.81 -7.28 -42.18
C PRO A 355 72.44 -7.36 -40.78
N LYS A 356 72.13 -6.39 -39.91
CA LYS A 356 72.31 -6.53 -38.46
C LYS A 356 70.95 -6.51 -37.74
N GLN A 357 70.50 -7.70 -37.32
CA GLN A 357 69.67 -7.90 -36.12
C GLN A 357 70.57 -7.97 -34.87
N PRO A 358 70.07 -7.99 -33.61
CA PRO A 358 68.69 -7.88 -33.08
C PRO A 358 68.60 -6.70 -32.06
N GLN A 359 67.51 -6.41 -31.33
CA GLN A 359 67.15 -7.10 -30.08
C GLN A 359 66.04 -6.30 -29.36
N GLU A 360 64.98 -7.01 -28.94
CA GLU A 360 64.21 -6.97 -27.67
C GLU A 360 63.87 -5.58 -27.05
N ASP A 361 62.66 -5.27 -26.59
CA ASP A 361 61.77 -6.02 -25.70
C ASP A 361 60.36 -5.36 -25.73
N SER A 362 59.32 -6.19 -25.81
CA SER A 362 58.05 -5.92 -25.11
C SER A 362 58.28 -6.24 -23.61
N PRO A 363 57.52 -5.74 -22.60
CA PRO A 363 56.05 -5.80 -22.62
C PRO A 363 55.28 -4.78 -21.72
N VAL A 364 53.96 -5.02 -21.68
CA VAL A 364 53.03 -4.87 -20.54
C VAL A 364 52.04 -3.72 -20.59
N SER A 365 50.83 -4.13 -20.99
CA SER A 365 49.53 -3.62 -20.60
C SER A 365 49.35 -3.53 -19.08
N THR A 366 48.71 -2.46 -18.62
CA THR A 366 47.73 -2.50 -17.53
C THR A 366 46.66 -1.44 -17.78
N PRO A 367 45.36 -1.78 -17.76
CA PRO A 367 44.31 -0.82 -17.46
C PRO A 367 44.00 -0.89 -15.96
N THR A 368 43.69 0.24 -15.34
CA THR A 368 43.16 0.29 -13.97
C THR A 368 42.47 1.64 -13.76
N PRO A 369 41.60 1.76 -12.75
CA PRO A 369 40.18 1.39 -12.74
C PRO A 369 39.23 2.58 -12.91
#